data_AF-A0A510IYC0-F1
#
_entry.id   AF-A0A510IYC0-F1
#
_cell.length_a   1.000
_cell.length_b   1.000
_cell.length_c   1.000
_cell.angle_alpha   90.00
_cell.angle_beta   90.00
_cell.angle_gamma   90.00
#
_symmetry.space_group_name_H-M   'P 1'
#
loop_
_entity.id
_entity.type
_entity.pdbx_description
1 polymer ?
#
loop_
_entity_poly.entity_id
_entity_poly.type
_entity_poly.pdbx_seq_one_letter_code
_entity_poly.pdbx_strand_id
1 'polypeptide(L)'
;MKKNTAQYLTLIGIAFALSVPTVMADEKKEKKDEQFKECFAARLWSVSGRSLNNGELPEKTVKVPEGWKVVAGGGGASGARNEAFMILCR
;
A
#
# COMPACT_ATOMS: atom_id res chain seq x y z
N MET A 1 51.32 -25.18 40.88
CA MET A 1 51.05 -24.43 42.14
C MET A 1 50.93 -22.95 41.82
N LYS A 2 49.89 -22.29 42.38
CA LYS A 2 49.40 -20.93 42.12
C LYS A 2 50.46 -19.83 42.14
N LYS A 3 50.39 -18.90 41.17
CA LYS A 3 50.67 -17.44 41.27
C LYS A 3 49.70 -16.76 40.29
N ASN A 4 48.54 -16.25 40.74
CA ASN A 4 48.27 -14.89 41.22
C ASN A 4 48.69 -13.75 40.29
N THR A 5 47.79 -12.77 40.25
CA THR A 5 48.00 -11.32 40.02
C THR A 5 47.91 -10.80 38.58
N ALA A 6 46.70 -10.35 38.26
CA ALA A 6 46.34 -9.02 37.78
C ALA A 6 47.43 -8.18 37.10
N GLN A 7 47.26 -8.02 35.80
CA GLN A 7 47.61 -6.85 34.99
C GLN A 7 47.15 -7.25 33.58
N TYR A 8 46.19 -6.60 32.95
CA TYR A 8 46.50 -5.38 32.23
C TYR A 8 45.26 -4.87 31.48
N LEU A 9 45.33 -3.57 31.17
CA LEU A 9 44.91 -2.97 29.90
C LEU A 9 43.42 -2.61 29.73
N THR A 10 43.23 -1.29 29.86
CA THR A 10 42.54 -0.39 28.92
C THR A 10 41.02 -0.35 28.93
N LEU A 11 40.52 0.71 29.59
CA LEU A 11 39.85 1.84 28.91
C LEU A 11 39.41 1.54 27.47
N ILE A 12 38.14 1.17 27.30
CA ILE A 12 37.36 1.67 26.18
C ILE A 12 36.01 2.11 26.74
N GLY A 13 35.95 3.38 27.15
CA GLY A 13 34.70 4.10 27.21
C GLY A 13 34.17 4.21 25.77
N ILE A 14 33.20 3.38 25.42
CA ILE A 14 32.30 3.67 24.32
C ILE A 14 31.03 4.21 24.95
N ALA A 15 30.99 5.53 25.07
CA ALA A 15 29.73 6.25 25.16
C ALA A 15 28.95 5.95 23.87
N PHE A 16 28.06 4.96 23.91
CA PHE A 16 27.01 4.79 22.92
C PHE A 16 25.98 5.90 23.12
N ALA A 17 26.36 7.11 22.71
CA ALA A 17 25.44 8.18 22.46
C ALA A 17 25.04 8.13 20.98
N LEU A 18 23.74 8.32 20.73
CA LEU A 18 23.12 8.71 19.47
C LEU A 18 22.86 7.59 18.44
N SER A 19 21.69 6.97 18.56
CA SER A 19 20.57 7.23 17.65
C SER A 19 19.48 6.16 17.85
N VAL A 20 18.65 6.34 18.87
CA VAL A 20 17.33 5.70 18.85
C VAL A 20 16.52 6.51 17.85
N PRO A 21 16.06 5.96 16.70
CA PRO A 21 15.09 6.66 15.89
C PRO A 21 13.82 6.81 16.73
N THR A 22 13.59 8.03 17.21
CA THR A 22 12.33 8.46 17.78
C THR A 22 11.29 8.50 16.68
N VAL A 23 10.28 7.65 16.83
CA VAL A 23 8.86 7.93 16.58
C VAL A 23 8.53 8.40 15.15
N MET A 24 8.07 7.46 14.32
CA MET A 24 6.94 7.78 13.44
C MET A 24 5.69 7.31 14.16
N ALA A 25 5.12 8.21 14.95
CA ALA A 25 3.72 8.14 15.31
C ALA A 25 2.98 8.26 13.98
N ASP A 26 2.50 7.13 13.48
CA ASP A 26 1.46 7.10 12.47
C ASP A 26 0.31 7.89 13.09
N GLU A 27 0.13 9.15 12.67
CA GLU A 27 -1.12 9.86 12.89
C GLU A 27 -2.18 8.97 12.24
N LYS A 28 -2.82 8.11 13.05
CA LYS A 28 -4.11 7.54 12.72
C LYS A 28 -5.04 8.72 12.51
N LYS A 29 -5.05 9.25 11.28
CA LYS A 29 -6.15 10.04 10.78
C LYS A 29 -7.33 9.11 10.91
N GLU A 30 -8.11 9.34 11.97
CA GLU A 30 -9.43 8.79 12.14
C GLU A 30 -10.15 9.07 10.81
N LYS A 31 -10.24 8.03 9.97
CA LYS A 31 -11.01 8.12 8.72
C LYS A 31 -12.42 8.33 9.20
N LYS A 32 -12.87 9.59 9.18
CA LYS A 32 -14.28 9.93 9.32
C LYS A 32 -15.02 9.02 8.34
N ASP A 33 -15.84 8.11 8.85
CA ASP A 33 -16.57 7.15 8.04
C ASP A 33 -17.37 7.91 7.00
N GLU A 34 -16.89 7.89 5.76
CA GLU A 34 -17.54 8.58 4.66
C GLU A 34 -18.83 7.81 4.36
N GLN A 35 -19.96 8.33 4.86
CA GLN A 35 -21.26 7.72 4.62
C GLN A 35 -21.71 8.04 3.20
N PHE A 36 -21.60 7.04 2.32
CA PHE A 36 -22.16 7.08 0.99
C PHE A 36 -23.66 6.82 1.04
N LYS A 37 -24.43 7.58 0.25
CA LYS A 37 -25.89 7.41 0.12
C LYS A 37 -26.25 6.36 -0.92
N GLU A 38 -25.42 6.19 -1.94
CA GLU A 38 -25.66 5.24 -3.01
C GLU A 38 -24.36 4.69 -3.61
N CYS A 39 -24.43 3.45 -4.08
CA CYS A 39 -23.32 2.74 -4.70
C CYS A 39 -23.79 1.88 -5.86
N PHE A 40 -22.95 1.72 -6.90
CA PHE A 40 -23.16 0.73 -7.95
C PHE A 40 -21.84 0.11 -8.40
N ALA A 41 -21.93 -1.09 -9.00
CA ALA A 41 -20.81 -1.77 -9.62
C ALA A 41 -20.82 -1.56 -11.14
N ALA A 42 -19.71 -1.09 -11.70
CA ALA A 42 -19.49 -0.99 -13.13
C ALA A 42 -18.57 -2.11 -13.60
N ARG A 43 -18.98 -2.84 -14.65
CA ARG A 43 -18.09 -3.76 -15.36
C ARG A 43 -17.18 -2.98 -16.30
N LEU A 44 -15.93 -3.40 -16.37
CA LEU A 44 -14.87 -2.79 -17.16
C LEU A 44 -14.38 -3.78 -18.21
N TRP A 45 -13.87 -3.26 -19.32
CA TRP A 45 -13.02 -4.05 -20.20
C TRP A 45 -11.70 -4.37 -19.48
N SER A 46 -11.19 -5.56 -19.70
CA SER A 46 -9.88 -5.97 -19.23
C SER A 46 -8.87 -5.78 -20.35
N VAL A 47 -7.72 -5.17 -20.04
CA VAL A 47 -6.59 -5.08 -20.96
C VAL A 47 -5.43 -5.84 -20.36
N SER A 48 -4.80 -6.71 -21.15
CA SER A 48 -3.63 -7.43 -20.68
C SER A 48 -2.46 -6.45 -20.46
N GLY A 49 -1.63 -6.70 -19.46
CA GLY A 49 -0.42 -5.90 -19.25
C GLY A 49 0.51 -5.91 -20.46
N ARG A 50 0.54 -7.02 -21.21
CA ARG A 50 1.30 -7.13 -22.47
C ARG A 50 0.79 -6.16 -23.54
N SER A 51 -0.52 -6.07 -23.74
CA SER A 51 -1.15 -5.12 -24.66
C SER A 51 -0.84 -3.67 -24.27
N LEU A 52 -0.99 -3.34 -22.98
CA LEU A 52 -0.63 -2.00 -22.49
C LEU A 52 0.85 -1.67 -22.73
N ASN A 53 1.75 -2.61 -22.44
CA ASN A 53 3.20 -2.43 -22.66
C ASN A 53 3.57 -2.29 -24.14
N ASN A 54 2.75 -2.82 -25.05
CA ASN A 54 2.91 -2.66 -26.49
C ASN A 54 2.26 -1.38 -27.04
N GLY A 55 1.67 -0.53 -26.19
CA GLY A 55 0.96 0.67 -26.62
C GLY A 55 -0.46 0.41 -27.14
N GLU A 56 -0.98 -0.81 -27.01
CA GLU A 56 -2.37 -1.15 -27.31
C GLU A 56 -3.26 -0.66 -26.16
N LEU A 57 -3.56 0.65 -26.20
CA LEU A 57 -4.48 1.26 -25.28
C LEU A 57 -5.92 0.89 -25.63
N PRO A 58 -6.81 0.71 -24.64
CA PRO A 58 -8.21 0.48 -24.91
C PRO A 58 -8.82 1.69 -25.61
N GLU A 59 -9.70 1.43 -26.60
CA GLU A 59 -10.37 2.48 -27.39
C GLU A 59 -11.20 3.44 -26.53
N LYS A 60 -11.63 2.99 -25.34
CA LYS A 60 -12.42 3.77 -24.40
C LYS A 60 -11.77 3.69 -23.02
N THR A 61 -11.91 4.78 -22.26
CA THR A 61 -11.55 4.87 -20.83
C THR A 61 -12.83 5.13 -20.04
N VAL A 62 -13.04 4.51 -18.88
CA VAL A 62 -14.19 4.88 -18.05
C VAL A 62 -13.92 6.20 -17.37
N LYS A 63 -14.85 7.13 -17.48
CA LYS A 63 -14.85 8.40 -16.74
C LYS A 63 -15.71 8.24 -15.50
N VAL A 64 -15.15 8.55 -14.34
CA VAL A 64 -15.92 8.61 -13.09
C VAL A 64 -16.82 9.85 -13.16
N PRO A 65 -18.15 9.72 -13.01
CA PRO A 65 -19.02 10.87 -13.02
C PRO A 65 -18.72 11.83 -11.86
N GLU A 66 -19.01 13.12 -12.05
CA GLU A 66 -18.80 14.12 -11.01
C GLU A 66 -19.59 13.77 -9.73
N GLY A 67 -18.93 13.94 -8.57
CA GLY A 67 -19.50 13.60 -7.27
C GLY A 67 -19.43 12.12 -6.89
N TRP A 68 -19.00 11.24 -7.80
CA TRP A 68 -18.77 9.82 -7.49
C TRP A 68 -17.32 9.53 -7.14
N LYS A 69 -17.10 8.54 -6.27
CA LYS A 69 -15.78 8.09 -5.84
C LYS A 69 -15.63 6.60 -6.08
N VAL A 70 -14.46 6.20 -6.58
CA VAL A 70 -14.07 4.79 -6.63
C VAL A 70 -13.73 4.34 -5.21
N VAL A 71 -14.54 3.46 -4.65
CA VAL A 71 -14.32 2.94 -3.29
C VAL A 71 -13.70 1.55 -3.29
N ALA A 72 -13.88 0.79 -4.38
CA ALA A 72 -13.28 -0.52 -4.55
C ALA A 72 -13.17 -0.88 -6.04
N GLY A 73 -12.36 -1.88 -6.34
CA GLY A 73 -12.28 -2.50 -7.65
C GLY A 73 -11.59 -3.85 -7.56
N GLY A 74 -11.72 -4.65 -8.62
CA GLY A 74 -11.14 -5.98 -8.66
C GLY A 74 -11.22 -6.63 -10.02
N GLY A 75 -10.58 -7.78 -10.13
CA GLY A 75 -10.73 -8.71 -11.25
C GLY A 75 -11.34 -10.01 -10.71
N GLY A 76 -12.50 -10.40 -11.25
CA GLY A 76 -13.14 -11.65 -10.88
C GLY A 76 -12.53 -12.84 -11.61
N ALA A 77 -12.08 -13.85 -10.87
CA ALA A 77 -11.72 -15.16 -11.41
C ALA A 77 -12.95 -16.08 -11.38
N SER A 78 -13.95 -15.83 -12.23
CA SER A 78 -15.07 -16.78 -12.40
C SER A 78 -15.24 -17.11 -13.88
N GLY A 79 -14.65 -18.24 -14.30
CA GLY A 79 -14.91 -18.89 -15.58
C GLY A 79 -14.51 -18.10 -16.83
N ALA A 80 -13.37 -18.46 -17.43
CA ALA A 80 -12.89 -18.10 -18.78
C ALA A 80 -12.79 -16.59 -19.16
N ARG A 81 -13.34 -15.66 -18.38
CA ARG A 81 -13.29 -14.23 -18.63
C ARG A 81 -12.95 -13.50 -17.33
N ASN A 82 -11.72 -12.98 -17.26
CA ASN A 82 -11.31 -12.04 -16.22
C ASN A 82 -12.06 -10.73 -16.44
N GLU A 83 -13.25 -10.60 -15.87
CA GLU A 83 -14.02 -9.36 -15.90
C GLU A 83 -13.51 -8.43 -14.80
N ALA A 84 -12.99 -7.28 -15.21
CA ALA A 84 -12.63 -6.21 -14.30
C ALA A 84 -13.91 -5.48 -13.87
N PHE A 85 -13.96 -5.02 -12.63
CA PHE A 85 -15.06 -4.22 -12.13
C PHE A 85 -14.56 -3.14 -11.18
N MET A 86 -15.38 -2.09 -11.01
CA MET A 86 -15.19 -1.07 -9.99
C MET A 86 -16.50 -0.75 -9.29
N ILE A 87 -16.41 -0.35 -8.03
CA ILE A 87 -17.53 0.13 -7.22
C ILE A 87 -17.40 1.64 -7.08
N LEU A 88 -18.44 2.34 -7.50
CA LEU A 88 -18.58 3.78 -7.39
C LEU A 88 -19.62 4.09 -6.33
N CYS A 89 -19.32 5.02 -5.42
CA CYS A 89 -20.27 5.52 -4.43
C CYS A 89 -20.30 7.04 -4.38
N ARG A 90 -21.41 7.63 -3.95
CA ARG A 90 -21.55 9.06 -3.63
C ARG A 90 -22.37 9.29 -2.38
#